data_AF-A0A959FX51-F1
#
_entry.id   AF-A0A959FX51-F1
#
_cell.length_a   1.000
_cell.length_b   1.000
_cell.length_c   1.000
_cell.angle_alpha   90.00
_cell.angle_beta   90.00
_cell.angle_gamma   90.00
#
_symmetry.space_group_name_H-M   'P 1'
#
loop_
_entity.id
_entity.type
_entity.pdbx_description
1 polymer ?
#
loop_
_entity_poly.entity_id
_entity_poly.type
_entity_poly.pdbx_seq_one_letter_code
_entity_poly.pdbx_strand_id
1 'polypeptide(L)' 'MKPTLSFLFVICLFTTTLNAQFELIPSGTGATLYDVDFPSDQVGFAVGDSGVVLKTIDGGNSW' A
#
# COMPACT_ATOMS: atom_id res chain seq x y z
N MET A 1 38.59 -11.74 19.32
CA MET A 1 37.51 -12.41 18.54
C MET A 1 36.41 -12.79 19.53
N LYS A 2 35.14 -12.39 19.49
CA LYS A 2 34.25 -11.73 18.53
C LYS A 2 33.04 -11.17 19.34
N PRO A 3 32.92 -9.87 19.67
CA PRO A 3 31.63 -9.30 20.09
C PRO A 3 30.98 -8.44 18.99
N THR A 4 31.68 -8.13 17.90
CA THR A 4 31.18 -7.29 16.80
C THR A 4 30.13 -7.98 15.93
N LEU A 5 30.04 -9.31 15.95
CA LEU A 5 29.11 -10.06 15.10
C LEU A 5 27.67 -10.07 15.63
N SER A 6 27.49 -9.94 16.96
CA SER A 6 26.15 -9.93 17.58
C SER A 6 25.45 -8.58 17.41
N PHE A 7 26.21 -7.48 17.44
CA PHE A 7 25.67 -6.13 17.27
C PHE A 7 25.27 -5.84 15.81
N LEU A 8 25.97 -6.43 14.84
CA LEU A 8 25.63 -6.34 13.42
C LEU A 8 24.33 -7.09 13.06
N PHE A 9 24.04 -8.18 13.78
CA PHE A 9 22.86 -9.03 13.54
C PHE A 9 21.54 -8.37 13.99
N VAL A 10 21.60 -7.52 15.03
CA VAL A 10 20.44 -6.77 15.54
C VAL A 10 20.10 -5.57 14.65
N ILE A 11 21.10 -4.97 13.98
CA ILE A 11 20.89 -3.83 13.07
C ILE A 11 20.19 -4.27 11.77
N CYS A 12 20.45 -5.50 11.28
CA CYS A 12 19.75 -6.04 10.11
C CYS A 12 18.24 -6.30 10.32
N LEU A 13 17.77 -6.37 11.58
CA LEU A 13 16.34 -6.56 11.88
C LEU A 13 15.53 -5.25 11.76
N PHE A 14 16.19 -4.11 11.57
CA PHE A 14 15.54 -2.80 11.35
C PHE A 14 15.79 -2.21 9.96
N THR A 15 16.66 -2.82 9.15
CA THR A 15 16.95 -2.32 7.81
C THR A 15 16.05 -3.00 6.79
N THR A 16 14.97 -2.27 6.47
CA THR A 16 14.41 -2.14 5.11
C THR A 16 13.97 -3.44 4.45
N THR A 17 12.65 -3.68 4.41
CA THR A 17 12.07 -4.38 3.26
C THR A 17 12.27 -3.49 2.02
N LEU A 18 13.46 -3.58 1.41
CA LEU A 18 13.80 -3.05 0.09
C LEU A 18 13.18 -3.92 -1.02
N ASN A 19 11.97 -4.42 -0.79
CA ASN A 19 11.26 -5.23 -1.77
C ASN A 19 9.94 -4.53 -2.03
N ALA A 20 9.63 -4.30 -3.31
CA ALA A 20 8.29 -3.98 -3.72
C ALA A 20 7.39 -5.13 -3.25
N GLN A 21 6.59 -4.87 -2.22
CA GLN A 21 5.63 -5.80 -1.67
C GLN A 21 4.25 -5.19 -1.80
N PHE A 22 3.25 -6.02 -2.07
CA PHE A 22 1.86 -5.56 -2.06
C PHE A 22 1.44 -5.24 -0.62
N GLU A 23 0.90 -4.05 -0.41
CA GLU A 23 0.23 -3.65 0.81
C GLU A 23 -1.29 -3.73 0.58
N LEU A 24 -2.01 -4.28 1.56
CA LEU A 24 -3.47 -4.30 1.52
C LEU A 24 -3.99 -2.97 2.06
N ILE A 25 -4.63 -2.18 1.19
CA ILE A 25 -5.29 -0.93 1.56
C ILE A 25 -6.80 -1.19 1.64
N PRO A 26 -7.45 -0.95 2.79
CA PRO A 26 -8.89 -1.12 2.91
C PRO A 26 -9.64 -0.13 2.00
N SER A 27 -10.59 -0.62 1.22
CA SER A 27 -11.46 0.19 0.36
C SER A 27 -12.65 0.82 1.10
N GLY A 28 -12.83 0.51 2.38
CA GLY A 28 -13.96 0.97 3.19
C GLY A 28 -15.31 0.35 2.80
N THR A 29 -15.36 -0.58 1.85
CA THR A 29 -16.59 -1.21 1.34
C THR A 29 -16.44 -2.72 1.17
N GLY A 30 -17.57 -3.44 1.31
CA GLY A 30 -17.66 -4.87 0.99
C GLY A 30 -18.05 -5.15 -0.47
N ALA A 31 -18.30 -4.11 -1.27
CA ALA A 31 -18.67 -4.26 -2.68
C ALA A 31 -17.47 -4.75 -3.52
N THR A 32 -17.74 -5.57 -4.54
CA THR A 32 -16.73 -5.89 -5.56
C THR A 32 -16.44 -4.64 -6.40
N LEU A 33 -15.17 -4.30 -6.53
CA LEU A 33 -14.68 -3.22 -7.39
C LEU A 33 -14.25 -3.81 -8.74
N TYR A 34 -14.67 -3.17 -9.84
CA TYR A 34 -14.49 -3.68 -11.20
C TYR A 34 -13.45 -2.93 -12.01
N ASP A 35 -13.24 -1.64 -11.72
CA ASP A 35 -12.33 -0.80 -12.48
C ASP A 35 -11.76 0.33 -11.63
N VAL A 36 -10.60 0.85 -12.06
CA VAL A 36 -9.89 1.96 -11.42
C VAL A 36 -9.18 2.80 -12.49
N ASP A 37 -9.30 4.12 -12.38
CA ASP A 37 -8.61 5.06 -13.26
C ASP A 37 -8.05 6.26 -12.49
N PHE A 38 -6.90 6.77 -12.97
CA PHE A 38 -6.17 7.89 -12.38
C PHE A 38 -6.00 9.02 -13.41
N PRO A 39 -6.86 10.05 -13.39
CA PRO A 39 -6.68 11.24 -14.23
C PRO A 39 -5.44 12.08 -13.86
N SER A 40 -4.85 11.85 -12.68
CA SER A 40 -3.55 12.40 -12.29
C SER A 40 -2.84 11.46 -11.32
N ASP A 41 -1.55 11.70 -11.07
CA ASP A 41 -0.75 10.90 -10.13
C ASP A 41 -1.28 10.90 -8.68
N GLN A 42 -2.18 11.81 -8.34
CA GLN A 42 -2.73 11.95 -6.99
C GLN A 42 -4.21 11.61 -6.91
N VAL A 43 -4.99 11.93 -7.95
CA VAL A 43 -6.44 11.75 -7.93
C VAL A 43 -6.81 10.52 -8.74
N GLY A 44 -7.53 9.60 -8.12
CA GLY A 44 -8.02 8.38 -8.74
C GLY A 44 -9.42 8.01 -8.29
N PHE A 45 -10.08 7.17 -9.07
CA PHE A 45 -11.43 6.71 -8.82
C PHE A 45 -11.51 5.20 -9.03
N ALA A 46 -12.21 4.50 -8.13
CA ALA A 46 -12.53 3.08 -8.29
C ALA A 46 -14.04 2.90 -8.27
N VAL A 47 -14.57 2.03 -9.14
CA VAL A 47 -16.01 1.79 -9.29
C VAL A 47 -16.36 0.33 -9.06
N GLY A 48 -17.55 0.06 -8.55
CA GLY A 48 -17.97 -1.29 -8.19
C GLY A 48 -19.47 -1.51 -8.16
N ASP A 49 -19.83 -2.67 -7.61
CA ASP A 49 -21.22 -3.11 -7.46
C ASP A 49 -22.11 -2.05 -6.81
N SER A 50 -23.41 -2.10 -7.15
CA SER A 50 -24.45 -1.25 -6.56
C SER A 50 -24.18 0.26 -6.67
N GLY A 51 -23.40 0.69 -7.66
CA GLY A 51 -23.09 2.10 -7.89
C GLY A 51 -22.03 2.67 -6.94
N VAL A 52 -21.21 1.81 -6.32
CA VAL A 52 -20.08 2.27 -5.50
C VAL A 52 -19.07 3.03 -6.35
N VAL A 53 -18.69 4.21 -5.88
CA VAL A 53 -17.60 5.02 -6.42
C VAL A 53 -16.73 5.49 -5.26
N LEU A 54 -15.45 5.15 -5.28
CA LEU A 54 -14.43 5.58 -4.32
C LEU A 54 -13.54 6.64 -4.97
N LYS A 55 -12.93 7.51 -4.14
CA LYS A 55 -12.06 8.58 -4.62
C LYS A 55 -10.86 8.71 -3.71
N THR A 56 -9.67 8.63 -4.30
CA THR A 56 -8.42 9.01 -3.64
C THR A 56 -7.95 10.39 -4.11
N ILE A 57 -7.20 11.07 -3.25
CA ILE A 57 -6.46 12.31 -3.56
C ILE A 57 -4.98 12.21 -3.16
N ASP A 58 -4.51 11.02 -2.80
CA ASP A 58 -3.16 10.75 -2.31
C ASP A 58 -2.46 9.62 -3.08
N GLY A 59 -2.88 9.37 -4.32
CA GLY A 59 -2.28 8.32 -5.17
C GLY A 59 -2.75 6.91 -4.82
N GLY A 60 -3.87 6.76 -4.10
CA GLY A 60 -4.41 5.48 -3.70
C GLY A 60 -3.83 4.94 -2.39
N ASN A 61 -3.17 5.78 -1.60
CA ASN A 61 -2.75 5.43 -0.23
C ASN A 61 -3.95 5.34 0.72
N SER A 62 -5.02 6.08 0.42
CA SER A 62 -6.36 5.92 1.00
C SER A 62 -7.44 6.05 -0.08
N TRP A 63 -8.59 5.38 0.11
CA TRP A 63 -9.69 5.26 -0.86
C TRP A 63 -11.06 5.63 -0.28
#